data_AF-A0A938WYG1-F1
#
_entry.id   AF-A0A938WYG1-F1
#
_cell.length_a   1.000
_cell.length_b   1.000
_cell.length_c   1.000
_cell.angle_alpha   90.00
_cell.angle_beta   90.00
_cell.angle_gamma   90.00
#
_symmetry.space_group_name_H-M   'P 1'
#
loop_
_entity.id
_entity.type
_entity.pdbx_description
1 polymer ?
#
loop_
_entity_poly.entity_id
_entity_poly.type
_entity_poly.pdbx_seq_one_letter_code
_entity_poly.pdbx_strand_id
1 'polypeptide(L)'
;AEDRYAALLDGVTEPEEKRRIIGTQFWTEFFAVAQQLDGVKYLAQGTIYPDIIESGARKTGGKASTIKSHHNLIPFPEGVHFDLIEPLDHFFKDEVRELGLALGLPEHIVYRQPFPGPGLAIRIIGAVSPEKLEILKNADAIVREELDAYNARLFEATGERNS
;
A
#
# COMPACT_ATOMS: atom_id res chain seq x y z
N ALA A 1 7.22 -7.17 15.04
CA ALA A 1 7.94 -6.88 13.78
C ALA A 1 8.62 -5.51 13.79
N GLU A 2 8.13 -4.53 14.55
CA GLU A 2 8.69 -3.16 14.59
C GLU A 2 10.22 -3.11 14.79
N ASP A 3 10.74 -3.76 15.85
CA ASP A 3 12.19 -3.79 16.12
C ASP A 3 13.02 -4.36 14.96
N ARG A 4 12.46 -5.31 14.22
CA ARG A 4 13.12 -5.93 13.06
C ARG A 4 13.23 -4.94 11.90
N TYR A 5 12.14 -4.23 11.59
CA TYR A 5 12.17 -3.18 10.58
C TYR A 5 13.08 -2.02 10.99
N ALA A 6 13.08 -1.64 12.28
CA ALA A 6 13.97 -0.61 12.79
C ALA A 6 15.44 -1.01 12.60
N ALA A 7 15.81 -2.25 12.94
CA ALA A 7 17.16 -2.77 12.74
C ALA A 7 17.57 -2.83 11.26
N LEU A 8 16.66 -3.27 10.38
CA LEU A 8 16.93 -3.34 8.93
C LEU A 8 17.07 -1.97 8.26
N LEU A 9 16.43 -0.94 8.83
CA LEU A 9 16.47 0.43 8.31
C LEU A 9 17.54 1.30 8.98
N ASP A 10 18.29 0.76 9.94
CA ASP A 10 19.31 1.50 10.67
C ASP A 10 20.39 2.02 9.71
N GLY A 11 20.67 3.31 9.80
CA GLY A 11 21.60 4.00 8.89
C GLY A 11 21.16 4.13 7.42
N VAL A 12 20.03 3.55 6.99
CA VAL A 12 19.60 3.59 5.59
C VAL A 12 19.00 4.95 5.22
N THR A 13 19.67 5.67 4.33
CA THR A 13 19.24 7.01 3.88
C THR A 13 18.52 6.99 2.52
N GLU A 14 18.95 6.13 1.60
CA GLU A 14 18.47 6.08 0.22
C GLU A 14 17.00 5.63 0.12
N PRO A 15 16.08 6.45 -0.43
CA PRO A 15 14.65 6.14 -0.44
C PRO A 15 14.29 4.83 -1.13
N GLU A 16 14.90 4.54 -2.29
CA GLU A 16 14.64 3.29 -3.03
C GLU A 16 15.16 2.07 -2.28
N GLU A 17 16.26 2.22 -1.55
CA GLU A 17 16.77 1.14 -0.70
C GLU A 17 15.83 0.85 0.48
N LYS A 18 15.26 1.89 1.11
CA LYS A 18 14.20 1.69 2.12
C LYS A 18 13.01 0.94 1.54
N ARG A 19 12.55 1.31 0.33
CA ARG A 19 11.43 0.62 -0.35
C ARG A 19 11.76 -0.85 -0.56
N ARG A 20 12.96 -1.15 -1.07
CA ARG A 20 13.42 -2.52 -1.32
C ARG A 20 13.47 -3.34 -0.05
N ILE A 21 14.11 -2.83 1.01
CA ILE A 21 14.23 -3.50 2.31
C ILE A 21 12.84 -3.81 2.89
N ILE A 22 11.96 -2.81 2.94
CA ILE A 22 10.63 -2.97 3.52
C ILE A 22 9.80 -3.97 2.71
N GLY A 23 9.83 -3.85 1.37
CA GLY A 23 9.14 -4.77 0.48
C GLY A 23 9.63 -6.21 0.65
N THR A 24 10.94 -6.44 0.59
CA THR A 24 11.52 -7.78 0.79
C THR A 24 11.16 -8.36 2.15
N GLN A 25 11.28 -7.57 3.23
CA GLN A 25 10.96 -8.06 4.56
C GLN A 25 9.48 -8.41 4.71
N PHE A 26 8.59 -7.59 4.13
CA PHE A 26 7.15 -7.88 4.15
C PHE A 26 6.84 -9.24 3.52
N TRP A 27 7.43 -9.56 2.36
CA TRP A 27 7.22 -10.86 1.72
C TRP A 27 7.81 -12.01 2.51
N THR A 28 8.98 -11.82 3.11
CA THR A 28 9.58 -12.82 4.02
C THR A 28 8.62 -13.16 5.16
N GLU A 29 8.03 -12.17 5.82
CA GLU A 29 7.04 -12.41 6.88
C GLU A 29 5.75 -13.02 6.34
N PHE A 30 5.25 -12.52 5.22
CA PHE A 30 4.03 -13.01 4.59
C PHE A 30 4.12 -14.51 4.30
N PHE A 31 5.20 -14.95 3.65
CA PHE A 31 5.39 -16.37 3.35
C PHE A 31 5.71 -17.21 4.59
N ALA A 32 6.42 -16.66 5.57
CA ALA A 32 6.64 -17.35 6.84
C ALA A 32 5.32 -17.64 7.57
N VAL A 33 4.32 -16.76 7.47
CA VAL A 33 2.96 -16.99 8.00
C VAL A 33 2.19 -17.95 7.09
N ALA A 34 2.25 -17.76 5.77
CA ALA A 34 1.49 -18.59 4.83
C ALA A 34 1.91 -20.07 4.88
N GLN A 35 3.21 -20.36 5.10
CA GLN A 35 3.73 -21.73 5.26
C GLN A 35 3.26 -22.42 6.55
N GLN A 36 2.70 -21.69 7.51
CA GLN A 36 2.10 -22.27 8.73
C GLN A 36 0.65 -22.71 8.50
N LEU A 37 0.07 -22.37 7.35
CA LEU A 37 -1.32 -22.69 7.02
C LEU A 37 -1.36 -23.86 6.03
N ASP A 38 -2.11 -24.90 6.39
CA ASP A 38 -2.33 -26.04 5.51
C ASP A 38 -3.51 -25.77 4.55
N GLY A 39 -3.36 -26.21 3.29
CA GLY A 39 -4.47 -26.23 2.32
C GLY A 39 -4.84 -24.88 1.69
N VAL A 40 -4.02 -23.84 1.88
CA VAL A 40 -4.24 -22.54 1.22
C VAL A 40 -3.88 -22.64 -0.26
N LYS A 41 -4.89 -22.57 -1.13
CA LYS A 41 -4.72 -22.64 -2.58
C LYS A 41 -4.62 -21.26 -3.26
N TYR A 42 -5.32 -20.27 -2.72
CA TYR A 42 -5.54 -19.00 -3.39
C TYR A 42 -4.90 -17.83 -2.64
N LEU A 43 -4.38 -16.87 -3.39
CA LEU A 43 -3.95 -15.57 -2.89
C LEU A 43 -4.84 -14.49 -3.51
N ALA A 44 -5.69 -13.88 -2.68
CA ALA A 44 -6.51 -12.76 -3.11
C ALA A 44 -5.69 -11.46 -3.12
N GLN A 45 -5.75 -10.69 -4.21
CA GLN A 45 -5.13 -9.38 -4.33
C GLN A 45 -6.17 -8.33 -4.68
N GLY A 46 -6.03 -7.13 -4.10
CA GLY A 46 -6.89 -5.99 -4.38
C GLY A 46 -6.52 -5.22 -5.65
N THR A 47 -6.00 -5.91 -6.67
CA THR A 47 -5.59 -5.32 -7.94
C THR A 47 -6.77 -4.63 -8.61
N ILE A 48 -6.58 -3.38 -9.04
CA ILE A 48 -7.59 -2.60 -9.76
C ILE A 48 -7.17 -2.32 -11.20
N TYR A 49 -8.12 -1.90 -12.03
CA TYR A 49 -7.89 -1.70 -13.46
C TYR A 49 -6.70 -0.78 -13.79
N PRO A 50 -6.47 0.34 -13.07
CA PRO A 50 -5.25 1.14 -13.23
C PRO A 50 -3.93 0.36 -13.05
N ASP A 51 -3.87 -0.58 -12.11
CA ASP A 51 -2.66 -1.39 -11.84
C ASP A 51 -2.32 -2.29 -13.04
N ILE A 52 -3.35 -2.76 -13.76
CA ILE A 52 -3.19 -3.59 -14.96
C ILE A 52 -2.69 -2.75 -16.13
N ILE A 53 -3.17 -1.51 -16.27
CA ILE A 53 -2.67 -0.60 -17.32
C ILE A 53 -1.20 -0.25 -17.06
N GLU A 54 -0.86 0.10 -15.80
CA GLU A 54 0.51 0.44 -15.42
C GLU A 54 1.48 -0.75 -15.61
N SER A 55 1.03 -1.98 -15.36
CA SER A 55 1.84 -3.20 -15.57
C SER A 55 1.82 -3.72 -17.01
N GLY A 56 0.72 -3.53 -17.73
CA GLY A 56 0.46 -4.00 -19.09
C GLY A 56 1.31 -3.32 -20.17
N ALA A 57 1.78 -2.09 -19.91
CA ALA A 57 2.79 -1.42 -20.73
C ALA A 57 4.09 -2.24 -20.89
N ARG A 58 4.35 -3.22 -20.00
CA ARG A 58 5.45 -4.19 -20.15
C ARG A 58 5.21 -5.21 -21.27
N LYS A 59 3.96 -5.58 -21.58
CA LYS A 59 3.63 -6.64 -22.57
C LYS A 59 3.69 -6.14 -24.02
N THR A 60 3.53 -4.85 -24.27
CA THR A 60 3.50 -4.27 -25.63
C THR A 60 4.79 -3.56 -26.04
N GLY A 61 5.87 -3.65 -25.26
CA GLY A 61 7.18 -3.11 -25.63
C GLY A 61 7.26 -1.57 -25.67
N GLY A 62 6.29 -0.88 -25.07
CA GLY A 62 6.30 0.58 -24.97
C GLY A 62 7.39 1.05 -23.99
N LYS A 63 8.15 2.08 -24.40
CA LYS A 63 9.14 2.79 -23.56
C LYS A 63 8.47 3.63 -22.46
N ALA A 64 7.57 3.04 -21.68
CA ALA A 64 7.17 3.63 -20.42
C ALA A 64 8.35 3.45 -19.46
N SER A 65 8.88 4.57 -18.96
CA SER A 65 9.82 4.56 -17.84
C SER A 65 9.27 3.67 -16.73
N THR A 66 10.14 3.08 -15.92
CA THR A 66 9.79 2.23 -14.78
C THR A 66 9.00 3.04 -13.75
N ILE A 67 7.72 3.25 -14.01
CA ILE A 67 6.78 3.89 -13.10
C ILE A 67 6.32 2.77 -12.17
N LYS A 68 7.16 2.50 -11.16
CA LYS A 68 6.98 1.57 -10.02
C LYS A 68 7.23 0.07 -10.29
N SER A 69 7.97 -0.54 -9.37
CA SER A 69 8.01 -1.99 -9.14
C SER A 69 6.62 -2.45 -8.72
N HIS A 70 5.84 -2.97 -9.66
CA HIS A 70 4.49 -3.47 -9.38
C HIS A 70 4.54 -4.60 -8.35
N HIS A 71 3.82 -4.41 -7.25
CA HIS A 71 3.74 -5.32 -6.11
C HIS A 71 3.08 -6.68 -6.44
N ASN A 72 2.49 -6.82 -7.63
CA ASN A 72 1.80 -8.04 -8.07
C ASN A 72 2.72 -9.06 -8.74
N LEU A 73 4.00 -8.74 -8.95
CA LEU A 73 4.98 -9.61 -9.60
C LEU A 73 6.18 -9.82 -8.68
N ILE A 74 5.92 -10.36 -7.48
CA ILE A 74 6.99 -10.71 -6.56
C ILE A 74 7.14 -12.23 -6.61
N PRO A 75 8.35 -12.73 -6.96
CA PRO A 75 8.55 -14.14 -7.15
C PRO A 75 8.27 -14.88 -5.85
N PHE A 76 7.42 -15.91 -5.91
CA PHE A 76 7.17 -16.80 -4.79
C PHE A 76 8.48 -17.50 -4.39
N PRO A 77 8.73 -17.72 -3.09
CA PRO A 77 9.79 -18.59 -2.63
C PRO A 77 9.66 -19.98 -3.26
N GLU A 78 10.79 -20.66 -3.41
CA GLU A 78 10.81 -22.03 -3.92
C GLU A 78 9.88 -22.93 -3.09
N GLY A 79 9.02 -23.70 -3.76
CA GLY A 79 8.04 -24.59 -3.12
C GLY A 79 6.75 -23.91 -2.63
N VAL A 80 6.61 -22.58 -2.77
CA VAL A 80 5.37 -21.86 -2.46
C VAL A 80 4.63 -21.52 -3.75
N HIS A 81 3.34 -21.85 -3.82
CA HIS A 81 2.48 -21.53 -4.96
C HIS A 81 1.08 -21.14 -4.49
N PHE A 82 0.55 -20.06 -5.07
CA PHE A 82 -0.86 -19.69 -4.93
C PHE A 82 -1.46 -19.38 -6.30
N ASP A 83 -2.71 -19.78 -6.50
CA ASP A 83 -3.54 -19.29 -7.60
C ASP A 83 -4.02 -17.87 -7.24
N LEU A 84 -3.75 -16.89 -8.10
CA LEU A 84 -4.17 -15.51 -7.85
C LEU A 84 -5.67 -15.33 -8.08
N ILE A 85 -6.33 -14.58 -7.18
CA ILE A 85 -7.70 -14.11 -7.35
C ILE A 85 -7.69 -12.58 -7.23
N GLU A 86 -8.06 -11.90 -8.32
CA GLU A 86 -8.01 -10.44 -8.44
C GLU A 86 -9.42 -9.90 -8.79
N PRO A 87 -10.37 -9.88 -7.85
CA PRO A 87 -11.79 -9.66 -8.15
C PRO A 87 -12.14 -8.21 -8.52
N LEU A 88 -11.20 -7.28 -8.32
CA LEU A 88 -11.40 -5.84 -8.55
C LEU A 88 -10.70 -5.35 -9.83
N ASP A 89 -10.14 -6.27 -10.61
CA ASP A 89 -9.25 -6.00 -11.75
C ASP A 89 -9.90 -5.22 -12.91
N HIS A 90 -11.23 -5.17 -12.97
CA HIS A 90 -11.98 -4.41 -13.97
C HIS A 90 -12.52 -3.06 -13.44
N PHE A 91 -12.26 -2.71 -12.19
CA PHE A 91 -12.80 -1.51 -11.56
C PHE A 91 -11.76 -0.39 -11.42
N PHE A 92 -12.20 0.84 -11.56
CA PHE A 92 -11.48 2.02 -11.09
C PHE A 92 -11.66 2.23 -9.58
N LYS A 93 -10.82 3.09 -9.00
CA LYS A 93 -10.75 3.27 -7.54
C LYS A 93 -12.02 3.86 -6.94
N ASP A 94 -12.69 4.75 -7.66
CA ASP A 94 -14.00 5.31 -7.32
C ASP A 94 -15.08 4.21 -7.31
N GLU A 95 -15.11 3.34 -8.32
CA GLU A 95 -16.05 2.21 -8.36
C GLU A 95 -15.80 1.20 -7.22
N VAL A 96 -14.53 0.94 -6.87
CA VAL A 96 -14.18 0.12 -5.70
C VAL A 96 -14.66 0.78 -4.40
N ARG A 97 -14.64 2.11 -4.30
CA ARG A 97 -15.17 2.84 -3.13
C ARG A 97 -16.68 2.67 -3.03
N GLU A 98 -17.41 2.83 -4.13
CA GLU A 98 -18.86 2.62 -4.18
C GLU A 98 -19.23 1.19 -3.79
N LEU A 99 -18.51 0.20 -4.32
CA LEU A 99 -18.66 -1.20 -3.93
C LEU A 99 -18.41 -1.41 -2.43
N GLY A 100 -17.37 -0.78 -1.87
CA GLY A 100 -17.08 -0.83 -0.45
C GLY A 100 -18.24 -0.33 0.42
N LEU A 101 -18.86 0.80 0.04
CA LEU A 101 -20.04 1.33 0.74
C LEU A 101 -21.25 0.40 0.60
N ALA A 102 -21.49 -0.14 -0.60
CA ALA A 102 -22.59 -1.07 -0.85
C ALA A 102 -22.45 -2.37 -0.04
N LEU A 103 -21.22 -2.80 0.23
CA LEU A 103 -20.89 -3.93 1.11
C LEU A 103 -20.93 -3.58 2.61
N GLY A 104 -21.21 -2.32 2.97
CA GLY A 104 -21.34 -1.86 4.35
C GLY A 104 -20.04 -1.49 5.04
N LEU A 105 -18.95 -1.25 4.30
CA LEU A 105 -17.71 -0.75 4.90
C LEU A 105 -17.91 0.66 5.47
N PRO A 106 -17.29 0.99 6.62
CA PRO A 106 -17.37 2.33 7.17
C PRO A 106 -16.82 3.37 6.20
N GLU A 107 -17.56 4.45 6.02
CA GLU A 107 -17.23 5.53 5.10
C GLU A 107 -15.83 6.12 5.34
N HIS A 108 -15.45 6.31 6.60
CA HIS A 108 -14.13 6.82 6.99
C HIS A 108 -12.97 5.89 6.58
N ILE A 109 -13.22 4.59 6.35
CA ILE A 109 -12.24 3.65 5.81
C ILE A 109 -12.19 3.75 4.28
N VAL A 110 -13.36 3.78 3.63
CA VAL A 110 -13.50 3.85 2.17
C VAL A 110 -12.84 5.11 1.59
N TYR A 111 -13.06 6.25 2.24
CA TYR A 111 -12.55 7.55 1.80
C TYR A 111 -11.27 7.98 2.52
N ARG A 112 -10.65 7.10 3.30
CA ARG A 112 -9.35 7.39 3.92
C ARG A 112 -8.33 7.74 2.85
N GLN A 113 -7.49 8.74 3.14
CA GLN A 113 -6.37 9.07 2.26
C GLN A 113 -5.44 7.87 2.06
N PRO A 114 -4.87 7.70 0.85
CA PRO A 114 -3.94 6.62 0.57
C PRO A 114 -2.71 6.68 1.48
N PHE A 115 -2.28 5.53 1.97
CA PHE A 115 -1.06 5.40 2.75
C PHE A 115 -0.06 4.51 1.99
N PRO A 116 1.21 4.94 1.83
CA PRO A 116 2.19 4.19 1.04
C PRO A 116 2.58 2.88 1.73
N GLY A 117 2.86 1.83 0.96
CA GLY A 117 3.30 0.52 1.49
C GLY A 117 4.53 0.60 2.42
N PRO A 118 5.60 1.33 2.05
CA PRO A 118 6.74 1.60 2.95
C PRO A 118 6.42 2.48 4.17
N GLY A 119 5.17 2.95 4.29
CA GLY A 119 4.68 3.76 5.40
C GLY A 119 5.45 5.06 5.64
N LEU A 120 5.67 5.37 6.90
CA LEU A 120 6.35 6.61 7.32
C LEU A 120 7.85 6.61 6.96
N ALA A 121 8.47 5.46 6.71
CA ALA A 121 9.90 5.36 6.43
C ALA A 121 10.33 6.17 5.18
N ILE A 122 9.45 6.25 4.16
CA ILE A 122 9.70 7.04 2.94
C ILE A 122 9.32 8.51 3.09
N ARG A 123 8.63 8.88 4.17
CA ARG A 123 8.30 10.28 4.51
C ARG A 123 9.40 10.92 5.37
N ILE A 124 10.30 10.13 5.93
CA ILE A 124 11.47 10.60 6.67
C ILE A 124 12.64 10.76 5.69
N ILE A 125 13.16 11.98 5.57
CA ILE A 125 14.36 12.27 4.79
C ILE A 125 15.61 11.85 5.60
N GLY A 126 16.50 11.09 4.96
CA GLY A 126 17.67 10.48 5.60
C GLY A 126 17.31 9.27 6.48
N ALA A 127 18.19 8.88 7.40
CA ALA A 127 18.01 7.69 8.23
C ALA A 127 16.75 7.78 9.10
N VAL A 128 16.05 6.65 9.23
CA VAL A 128 14.88 6.49 10.11
C VAL A 128 15.39 6.30 11.53
N SER A 129 14.86 7.07 12.48
CA SER A 129 15.12 6.91 13.91
C SER A 129 13.82 6.92 14.70
N PRO A 130 13.78 6.33 15.91
CA PRO A 130 12.61 6.38 16.78
C PRO A 130 12.11 7.81 17.04
N GLU A 131 13.05 8.74 17.27
CA GLU A 131 12.75 10.15 17.48
C GLU A 131 12.07 10.80 16.26
N LYS A 132 12.66 10.65 15.06
CA LYS A 132 12.07 11.20 13.83
C LYS A 132 10.71 10.58 13.52
N LEU A 133 10.56 9.28 13.80
CA LEU A 133 9.31 8.57 13.61
C LEU A 133 8.23 9.12 14.53
N GLU A 134 8.56 9.40 15.79
CA GLU A 134 7.63 9.95 16.77
C GLU A 134 7.21 11.39 16.42
N ILE A 135 8.16 12.24 16.04
CA ILE A 135 7.86 13.60 15.56
C ILE A 135 6.91 13.54 14.36
N LEU A 136 7.21 12.66 13.39
CA LEU A 136 6.39 12.52 12.19
C LEU A 136 5.00 11.96 12.49
N LYS A 137 4.87 10.99 13.40
CA LYS A 137 3.55 10.44 13.81
C LYS A 137 2.67 11.54 14.40
N ASN A 138 3.22 12.36 15.29
CA ASN A 138 2.49 13.46 15.93
C ASN A 138 2.10 14.54 14.90
N ALA A 139 3.02 14.93 14.01
CA ALA A 139 2.72 15.89 12.96
C ALA A 139 1.67 15.37 11.97
N ASP A 140 1.79 14.10 11.54
CA ASP A 140 0.85 13.46 10.62
C ASP A 140 -0.55 13.29 11.23
N ALA A 141 -0.65 13.03 12.54
CA ALA A 141 -1.93 12.97 13.24
C ALA A 141 -2.68 14.30 13.18
N ILE A 142 -2.00 15.41 13.48
CA ILE A 142 -2.59 16.77 13.43
C ILE A 142 -3.02 17.11 12.01
N VAL A 143 -2.15 16.86 11.01
CA VAL A 143 -2.48 17.16 9.60
C VAL A 143 -3.69 16.36 9.14
N ARG A 144 -3.79 15.07 9.50
CA ARG A 144 -4.95 14.24 9.14
C ARG A 144 -6.22 14.72 9.81
N GLU A 145 -6.18 15.05 11.10
CA GLU A 145 -7.35 15.57 11.83
C GLU A 145 -7.90 16.84 11.16
N GLU A 146 -7.03 17.80 10.83
CA GLU A 146 -7.43 19.05 10.18
C GLU A 146 -7.97 18.84 8.76
N LEU A 147 -7.34 17.94 7.98
CA LEU A 147 -7.79 17.62 6.63
C LEU A 147 -9.11 16.83 6.63
N ASP A 148 -9.30 15.92 7.57
CA ASP A 148 -10.55 15.16 7.70
C ASP A 148 -11.71 16.10 8.05
N ALA A 149 -11.51 17.03 9.00
CA ALA A 149 -12.49 18.06 9.34
C ALA A 149 -12.78 19.01 8.16
N TYR A 150 -11.76 19.39 7.39
CA TYR A 150 -11.94 20.17 6.17
C TYR A 150 -12.75 19.41 5.10
N ASN A 151 -12.41 18.15 4.83
CA ASN A 151 -13.08 17.33 3.83
C ASN A 151 -14.54 17.04 4.19
N ALA A 152 -14.84 16.84 5.48
CA ALA A 152 -16.22 16.71 5.95
C ALA A 152 -17.05 17.96 5.65
N ARG A 153 -16.54 19.14 6.01
CA ARG A 153 -17.21 20.43 5.71
C ARG A 153 -17.39 20.67 4.21
N LEU A 154 -16.40 20.30 3.40
CA LEU A 154 -16.48 20.42 1.96
C LEU A 154 -17.60 19.53 1.41
N PHE A 155 -17.66 18.27 1.83
CA PHE A 155 -18.69 17.33 1.41
C PHE A 155 -20.10 17.78 1.83
N GLU A 156 -20.26 18.29 3.05
CA GLU A 156 -21.54 18.85 3.50
C GLU A 156 -21.99 20.04 2.63
N ALA A 157 -21.05 20.86 2.16
CA ALA A 157 -21.35 22.05 1.37
C ALA A 157 -21.59 21.76 -0.12
N THR A 158 -20.88 20.79 -0.71
CA THR A 158 -20.87 20.58 -2.17
C THR A 158 -21.42 19.22 -2.60
N GLY A 159 -21.51 18.24 -1.69
CA GLY A 159 -21.74 16.84 -2.04
C GLY A 159 -20.56 16.15 -2.71
N GLU A 160 -19.44 16.85 -2.91
CA GLU A 160 -18.22 16.31 -3.53
C GLU A 160 -17.19 15.95 -2.47
N ARG A 161 -16.49 14.82 -2.67
CA ARG A 161 -15.38 14.41 -1.81
C ARG A 161 -14.07 14.69 -2.52
N ASN A 162 -13.18 15.45 -1.88
CA ASN A 162 -11.78 15.47 -2.28
C ASN A 162 -11.18 14.09 -2.00
N SER A 163 -10.66 13.44 -3.04
CA SER A 163 -10.24 12.04 -2.99
C SER A 163 -8.83 11.81 -3.48
#